data_AF-A0A956H7Y2-F1
#
_entry.id   AF-A0A956H7Y2-F1
#
_cell.length_a   1.000
_cell.length_b   1.000
_cell.length_c   1.000
_cell.angle_alpha   90.00
_cell.angle_beta   90.00
_cell.angle_gamma   90.00
#
_symmetry.space_group_name_H-M   'P 1'
#
loop_
_entity.id
_entity.type
_entity.pdbx_description
1 polymer ?
#
loop_
_entity_poly.entity_id
_entity_poly.type
_entity_poly.pdbx_seq_one_letter_code
_entity_poly.pdbx_strand_id
1 'polypeptide(L)'
;MHTRTIARTILLLALSCLPLVGCFKIEDDGGGDELAATDETSACPVSTENCPCTPGGGCDPGLECVDTMCVPVGGESSTDTTAGTTDTTTESSTDTTDTTTTEPSTDTTTTTGDSCGNGMVDENEQCDGNDLGGYDCVDLGYVGGTLACDPTSCTFDVSGCLTEAVCGNGIKEPGEQCDGDDLGGFDCVDLGYDGGELLCHPMNCTFVAVQCYNGPPP
;
A
#
# COMPACT_ATOMS: atom_id res chain seq x y z
N MET A 1 -72.72 30.16 -8.61
CA MET A 1 -73.53 29.89 -7.39
C MET A 1 -73.22 28.47 -6.94
N HIS A 2 -72.48 28.33 -5.83
CA HIS A 2 -72.52 27.25 -4.82
C HIS A 2 -71.23 27.37 -3.94
N THR A 3 -71.19 28.30 -2.98
CA THR A 3 -71.26 28.05 -1.51
C THR A 3 -70.20 27.05 -0.98
N ARG A 4 -69.13 27.57 -0.34
CA ARG A 4 -68.81 27.49 1.11
C ARG A 4 -68.75 26.04 1.66
N THR A 5 -67.66 25.58 2.27
CA THR A 5 -67.41 25.75 3.72
C THR A 5 -66.05 25.18 4.14
N ILE A 6 -65.33 25.95 4.96
CA ILE A 6 -64.15 25.59 5.74
C ILE A 6 -64.61 24.90 7.04
N ALA A 7 -64.08 23.72 7.38
CA ALA A 7 -64.10 23.14 8.72
C ALA A 7 -62.93 22.13 8.85
N ARG A 8 -61.83 22.48 9.52
CA ARG A 8 -61.53 22.13 10.93
C ARG A 8 -61.83 20.66 11.27
N THR A 9 -60.81 19.80 11.14
CA THR A 9 -60.69 18.61 12.00
C THR A 9 -59.23 18.42 12.38
N ILE A 10 -58.93 18.95 13.56
CA ILE A 10 -57.73 18.75 14.38
C ILE A 10 -57.83 17.34 15.00
N LEU A 11 -56.68 16.68 15.14
CA LEU A 11 -56.35 15.68 16.16
C LEU A 11 -57.06 14.32 16.08
N LEU A 12 -56.26 13.29 15.76
CA LEU A 12 -56.13 11.99 16.45
C LEU A 12 -55.45 10.97 15.51
N LEU A 13 -54.14 11.11 15.28
CA LEU A 13 -53.33 9.96 14.87
C LEU A 13 -52.88 9.27 16.14
N ALA A 14 -53.64 8.22 16.46
CA ALA A 14 -53.43 7.35 17.59
C ALA A 14 -52.05 6.69 17.51
N LEU A 15 -51.24 7.02 18.51
CA LEU A 15 -50.09 6.26 18.96
C LEU A 15 -50.63 4.94 19.57
N SER A 16 -50.71 3.87 18.78
CA SER A 16 -50.94 2.51 19.28
C SER A 16 -49.72 1.65 18.99
N CYS A 17 -48.82 1.68 19.98
CA CYS A 17 -47.92 0.62 20.42
C CYS A 17 -48.21 -0.77 19.79
N LEU A 18 -47.33 -1.26 18.91
CA LEU A 18 -47.22 -2.68 18.59
C LEU A 18 -46.18 -3.31 19.53
N PRO A 19 -46.56 -4.29 20.37
CA PRO A 19 -45.62 -5.07 21.15
C PRO A 19 -45.27 -6.36 20.38
N LEU A 20 -44.17 -6.34 19.62
CA LEU A 20 -43.52 -7.56 19.14
C LEU A 20 -42.00 -7.39 19.19
N VAL A 21 -41.48 -7.13 20.39
CA VAL A 21 -40.09 -7.47 20.72
C VAL A 21 -40.17 -8.62 21.70
N GLY A 22 -39.89 -9.82 21.20
CA GLY A 22 -39.55 -10.96 22.03
C GLY A 22 -38.33 -10.58 22.86
N CYS A 23 -38.50 -10.62 24.17
CA CYS A 23 -37.41 -10.53 25.12
C CYS A 23 -36.56 -11.80 24.96
N PHE A 24 -35.52 -11.76 24.13
CA PHE A 24 -34.48 -12.80 24.12
C PHE A 24 -33.52 -12.46 25.26
N LYS A 25 -33.60 -13.29 26.30
CA LYS A 25 -32.78 -13.28 27.49
C LYS A 25 -31.36 -13.71 27.07
N ILE A 26 -30.43 -12.75 27.03
CA ILE A 26 -29.00 -13.09 27.06
C ILE A 26 -28.67 -13.29 28.54
N GLU A 27 -28.54 -14.56 28.92
CA GLU A 27 -27.90 -14.94 30.16
C GLU A 27 -26.40 -14.71 30.03
N ASP A 28 -25.90 -13.94 30.99
CA ASP A 28 -24.52 -13.59 31.28
C ASP A 28 -23.82 -14.86 31.79
N ASP A 29 -23.14 -15.58 30.91
CA ASP A 29 -22.19 -16.63 31.29
C ASP A 29 -20.80 -15.99 31.38
N GLY A 30 -20.40 -15.67 32.61
CA GLY A 30 -19.04 -15.32 32.95
C GLY A 30 -18.08 -16.46 32.63
N GLY A 31 -17.25 -16.26 31.61
CA GLY A 31 -16.01 -16.98 31.39
C GLY A 31 -14.84 -16.04 31.70
N GLY A 32 -14.15 -16.30 32.81
CA GLY A 32 -12.88 -15.65 33.09
C GLY A 32 -11.82 -16.25 32.20
N ASP A 33 -11.30 -15.46 31.26
CA ASP A 33 -10.15 -15.83 30.45
C ASP A 33 -8.92 -15.74 31.34
N GLU A 34 -8.46 -16.90 31.78
CA GLU A 34 -7.13 -17.10 32.33
C GLU A 34 -6.13 -16.70 31.23
N LEU A 35 -5.62 -15.47 31.35
CA LEU A 35 -4.52 -14.96 30.55
C LEU A 35 -3.28 -15.82 30.84
N ALA A 36 -3.11 -16.85 30.01
CA ALA A 36 -1.89 -17.62 29.90
C ALA A 36 -0.76 -16.68 29.45
N ALA A 37 0.04 -16.24 30.41
CA ALA A 37 1.34 -15.64 30.17
C ALA A 37 2.33 -16.33 31.11
N THR A 38 3.10 -17.26 30.53
CA THR A 38 4.57 -17.32 30.50
C THR A 38 4.96 -18.76 30.18
N ASP A 39 5.10 -19.08 28.89
CA ASP A 39 6.04 -20.13 28.48
C ASP A 39 7.10 -19.50 27.59
N GLU A 40 8.16 -19.06 28.26
CA GLU A 40 9.43 -18.66 27.69
C GLU A 40 10.19 -19.91 27.22
N THR A 41 9.64 -20.65 26.24
CA THR A 41 10.43 -21.59 25.45
C THR A 41 10.10 -21.49 23.96
N SER A 42 10.84 -20.61 23.26
CA SER A 42 11.28 -20.85 21.89
C SER A 42 10.19 -21.11 20.83
N ALA A 43 9.09 -20.36 20.87
CA ALA A 43 8.07 -20.42 19.83
C ALA A 43 8.48 -19.57 18.61
N CYS A 44 9.37 -20.12 17.79
CA CYS A 44 9.38 -19.69 16.40
C CYS A 44 8.00 -20.00 15.80
N PRO A 45 7.34 -19.07 15.08
CA PRO A 45 6.28 -19.49 14.17
C PRO A 45 6.90 -20.56 13.25
N VAL A 46 6.23 -21.70 13.11
CA VAL A 46 6.72 -22.86 12.33
C VAL A 46 6.81 -22.50 10.85
N SER A 47 7.78 -21.67 10.46
CA SER A 47 7.87 -21.11 9.10
C SER A 47 8.92 -19.98 8.99
N THR A 48 10.13 -20.15 9.53
CA THR A 48 11.21 -19.13 9.42
C THR A 48 12.57 -19.82 9.40
N GLU A 49 13.57 -19.20 8.76
CA GLU A 49 14.92 -19.76 8.67
C GLU A 49 15.49 -20.14 10.06
N ASN A 50 16.26 -21.23 10.10
CA ASN A 50 16.90 -21.75 11.32
C ASN A 50 15.94 -22.37 12.38
N CYS A 51 14.75 -22.81 11.94
CA CYS A 51 13.75 -23.49 12.77
C CYS A 51 13.72 -25.01 12.55
N PRO A 52 13.23 -25.80 13.52
CA PRO A 52 13.13 -27.25 13.38
C PRO A 52 12.04 -27.65 12.37
N CYS A 53 12.30 -28.69 11.59
CA CYS A 53 11.34 -29.17 10.58
C CYS A 53 10.06 -29.73 11.21
N THR A 54 8.95 -29.66 10.47
CA THR A 54 7.70 -30.31 10.87
C THR A 54 7.82 -31.84 10.90
N PRO A 55 7.00 -32.56 11.70
CA PRO A 55 6.87 -34.01 11.64
C PRO A 55 6.36 -34.45 10.26
N GLY A 56 7.30 -34.77 9.35
CA GLY A 56 7.02 -34.98 7.93
C GLY A 56 8.04 -34.33 6.99
N GLY A 57 8.98 -33.52 7.52
CA GLY A 57 10.08 -32.94 6.76
C GLY A 57 9.71 -31.69 5.94
N GLY A 58 8.58 -31.04 6.25
CA GLY A 58 8.12 -29.84 5.53
C GLY A 58 8.69 -28.55 6.13
N CYS A 59 9.08 -27.64 5.23
CA CYS A 59 9.40 -26.24 5.46
C CYS A 59 8.60 -25.38 4.44
N ASP A 60 8.61 -24.05 4.57
CA ASP A 60 7.91 -23.16 3.63
C ASP A 60 8.48 -23.22 2.21
N PRO A 61 7.72 -22.73 1.21
CA PRO A 61 8.23 -22.55 -0.15
C PRO A 61 9.52 -21.72 -0.16
N GLY A 62 10.61 -22.32 -0.62
CA GLY A 62 11.95 -21.70 -0.64
C GLY A 62 12.92 -22.25 0.43
N LEU A 63 12.47 -23.14 1.32
CA LEU A 63 13.31 -23.78 2.33
C LEU A 63 13.26 -25.32 2.20
N GLU A 64 14.40 -25.98 2.42
CA GLU A 64 14.54 -27.43 2.49
C GLU A 64 14.91 -27.88 3.90
N CYS A 65 14.37 -29.03 4.31
CA CYS A 65 14.70 -29.63 5.61
C CYS A 65 16.00 -30.44 5.51
N VAL A 66 17.05 -29.97 6.18
CA VAL A 66 18.35 -30.65 6.30
C VAL A 66 18.66 -30.90 7.77
N ASP A 67 18.90 -32.16 8.13
CA ASP A 67 19.28 -32.57 9.50
C ASP A 67 18.40 -31.94 10.61
N THR A 68 17.08 -31.96 10.40
CA THR A 68 16.03 -31.42 11.30
C THR A 68 15.91 -29.90 11.37
N MET A 69 16.61 -29.14 10.52
CA MET A 69 16.50 -27.68 10.42
C MET A 69 16.12 -27.21 9.01
N CYS A 70 15.32 -26.13 8.91
CA CYS A 70 14.97 -25.50 7.64
C CYS A 70 16.07 -24.54 7.16
N VAL A 71 16.59 -24.77 5.96
CA VAL A 71 17.63 -23.96 5.29
C VAL A 71 17.17 -23.52 3.89
N PRO A 72 17.63 -22.37 3.37
CA PRO A 72 17.22 -21.89 2.06
C PRO A 72 17.68 -22.79 0.92
N VAL A 73 16.77 -23.06 -0.02
CA VAL A 73 17.09 -23.81 -1.24
C VAL A 73 17.95 -22.95 -2.16
N GLY A 74 19.26 -23.20 -2.13
CA GLY A 74 20.22 -22.51 -2.99
C GLY A 74 21.30 -21.69 -2.27
N GLY A 75 21.44 -21.79 -0.95
CA GLY A 75 22.56 -21.19 -0.23
C GLY A 75 23.80 -22.09 -0.22
N GLU A 76 24.73 -21.91 -1.16
CA GLU A 76 26.12 -22.34 -0.99
C GLU A 76 26.74 -21.55 0.18
N SER A 77 26.58 -22.11 1.39
CA SER A 77 27.47 -21.79 2.50
C SER A 77 28.80 -22.50 2.23
N SER A 78 29.81 -21.73 1.84
CA SER A 78 31.19 -22.21 1.79
C SER A 78 32.12 -21.11 2.28
N THR A 79 32.25 -21.03 3.60
CA THR A 79 33.54 -20.75 4.21
C THR A 79 34.45 -21.95 3.93
N ASP A 80 35.48 -21.83 3.09
CA ASP A 80 36.84 -22.22 3.48
C ASP A 80 37.94 -21.74 2.52
N THR A 81 39.08 -21.48 3.14
CA THR A 81 40.39 -21.08 2.66
C THR A 81 41.05 -22.19 1.86
N THR A 82 41.71 -21.89 0.73
CA THR A 82 43.07 -22.41 0.38
C THR A 82 43.62 -21.66 -0.83
N ALA A 83 44.80 -21.06 -0.62
CA ALA A 83 45.60 -20.35 -1.61
C ALA A 83 45.95 -21.23 -2.82
N GLY A 84 45.72 -20.68 -4.01
CA GLY A 84 46.10 -21.28 -5.29
C GLY A 84 47.60 -21.33 -5.49
N THR A 85 48.07 -22.55 -5.77
CA THR A 85 49.38 -22.94 -6.27
C THR A 85 49.72 -22.25 -7.60
N THR A 86 50.95 -21.73 -7.69
CA THR A 86 51.71 -21.46 -8.91
C THR A 86 51.92 -22.73 -9.74
N ASP A 87 51.62 -22.73 -11.05
CA ASP A 87 52.64 -22.95 -12.09
C ASP A 87 52.12 -22.87 -13.53
N THR A 88 52.69 -21.90 -14.25
CA THR A 88 53.35 -21.98 -15.58
C THR A 88 53.06 -23.15 -16.53
N THR A 89 52.59 -22.82 -17.74
CA THR A 89 53.22 -23.03 -19.08
C THR A 89 52.12 -22.98 -20.15
N THR A 90 52.09 -22.00 -21.06
CA THR A 90 52.93 -21.80 -22.27
C THR A 90 52.63 -22.83 -23.37
N GLU A 91 52.43 -22.28 -24.58
CA GLU A 91 52.28 -22.91 -25.90
C GLU A 91 50.84 -23.29 -26.23
N SER A 92 50.25 -23.02 -27.40
CA SER A 92 50.64 -22.43 -28.70
C SER A 92 49.31 -22.48 -29.51
N SER A 93 49.00 -21.78 -30.59
CA SER A 93 49.74 -20.99 -31.56
C SER A 93 48.70 -20.32 -32.48
N THR A 94 49.05 -19.14 -32.98
CA THR A 94 48.76 -18.58 -34.32
C THR A 94 47.37 -18.71 -34.95
N ASP A 95 46.74 -17.57 -35.27
CA ASP A 95 46.54 -17.27 -36.70
C ASP A 95 46.41 -15.76 -36.98
N THR A 96 46.68 -15.42 -38.23
CA THR A 96 47.30 -14.17 -38.69
C THR A 96 46.27 -13.22 -39.31
N THR A 97 46.48 -11.90 -39.11
CA THR A 97 46.05 -10.77 -39.96
C THR A 97 44.61 -10.72 -40.48
N ASP A 98 43.87 -9.67 -40.12
CA ASP A 98 43.49 -8.71 -41.17
C ASP A 98 43.25 -7.31 -40.62
N THR A 99 43.75 -6.33 -41.36
CA THR A 99 43.64 -4.91 -41.10
C THR A 99 42.36 -4.44 -41.75
N THR A 100 41.37 -4.01 -40.98
CA THR A 100 40.25 -3.25 -41.54
C THR A 100 39.73 -2.24 -40.53
N THR A 101 40.02 -0.99 -40.84
CA THR A 101 39.12 0.16 -40.72
C THR A 101 38.61 0.52 -39.34
N THR A 102 39.18 1.61 -38.83
CA THR A 102 38.56 2.67 -38.03
C THR A 102 37.03 2.69 -38.11
N GLU A 103 36.37 2.00 -37.20
CA GLU A 103 35.03 2.32 -36.71
C GLU A 103 35.24 2.86 -35.29
N PRO A 104 34.53 3.91 -34.86
CA PRO A 104 34.68 4.43 -33.51
C PRO A 104 34.22 3.33 -32.56
N SER A 105 35.15 2.81 -31.75
CA SER A 105 34.78 2.17 -30.51
C SER A 105 34.08 3.23 -29.68
N THR A 106 32.76 3.32 -29.81
CA THR A 106 31.94 3.77 -28.69
C THR A 106 32.30 2.82 -27.59
N ASP A 107 33.03 3.34 -26.62
CA ASP A 107 33.35 2.72 -25.35
C ASP A 107 32.02 2.35 -24.70
N THR A 108 31.47 1.19 -25.10
CA THR A 108 30.46 0.47 -24.35
C THR A 108 31.21 -0.02 -23.11
N THR A 109 31.42 0.93 -22.21
CA THR A 109 31.62 0.66 -20.80
C THR A 109 30.47 -0.26 -20.45
N THR A 110 30.81 -1.53 -20.31
CA THR A 110 29.95 -2.53 -19.73
C THR A 110 29.76 -2.09 -18.28
N THR A 111 28.81 -1.21 -18.04
CA THR A 111 28.33 -0.90 -16.69
C THR A 111 27.46 -2.09 -16.30
N THR A 112 28.07 -3.06 -15.63
CA THR A 112 27.38 -4.17 -14.96
C THR A 112 26.65 -3.63 -13.70
N GLY A 113 25.81 -2.61 -13.87
CA GLY A 113 25.14 -1.91 -12.77
C GLY A 113 23.86 -1.15 -13.16
N ASP A 114 23.74 -0.73 -14.43
CA ASP A 114 22.54 -0.06 -14.98
C ASP A 114 21.41 -1.08 -15.28
N SER A 115 21.02 -1.87 -14.29
CA SER A 115 19.99 -2.88 -14.44
C SER A 115 18.80 -2.58 -13.57
N CYS A 116 17.67 -2.33 -14.23
CA CYS A 116 16.37 -2.18 -13.61
C CYS A 116 16.08 -3.29 -12.59
N GLY A 117 15.64 -2.88 -11.41
CA GLY A 117 15.37 -3.75 -10.27
C GLY A 117 16.56 -3.87 -9.30
N ASN A 118 17.54 -2.97 -9.35
CA ASN A 118 18.64 -2.92 -8.38
C ASN A 118 18.27 -2.14 -7.10
N GLY A 119 17.10 -1.50 -7.08
CA GLY A 119 16.55 -0.74 -5.96
C GLY A 119 17.08 0.69 -5.82
N MET A 120 17.78 1.23 -6.83
CA MET A 120 18.24 2.62 -6.88
C MET A 120 17.97 3.21 -8.26
N VAL A 121 17.52 4.47 -8.33
CA VAL A 121 17.36 5.15 -9.63
C VAL A 121 18.72 5.58 -10.20
N ASP A 122 19.18 4.90 -11.25
CA ASP A 122 20.41 5.23 -11.98
C ASP A 122 20.22 6.33 -13.05
N GLU A 123 21.30 6.83 -13.67
CA GLU A 123 21.28 7.96 -14.62
C GLU A 123 20.36 7.77 -15.85
N ASN A 124 20.02 6.52 -16.18
CA ASN A 124 19.21 6.15 -17.34
C ASN A 124 17.81 5.63 -16.97
N GLU A 125 17.43 5.68 -15.70
CA GLU A 125 16.17 5.16 -15.18
C GLU A 125 15.29 6.32 -14.68
N GLN A 126 13.96 6.15 -14.77
CA GLN A 126 13.02 7.10 -14.19
C GLN A 126 12.65 6.71 -12.75
N CYS A 127 12.69 5.41 -12.47
CA CYS A 127 12.37 4.79 -11.19
C CYS A 127 13.02 3.41 -11.13
N ASP A 128 13.14 2.81 -9.93
CA ASP A 128 13.52 1.42 -9.75
C ASP A 128 12.66 0.78 -8.64
N GLY A 129 11.79 -0.15 -9.02
CA GLY A 129 10.91 -0.86 -8.09
C GLY A 129 10.00 0.10 -7.31
N ASN A 130 10.31 0.31 -6.02
CA ASN A 130 9.59 1.25 -5.15
C ASN A 130 10.25 2.63 -5.05
N ASP A 131 11.48 2.78 -5.54
CA ASP A 131 12.13 4.08 -5.64
C ASP A 131 11.60 4.81 -6.88
N LEU A 132 10.60 5.65 -6.67
CA LEU A 132 10.00 6.49 -7.73
C LEU A 132 10.77 7.80 -7.94
N GLY A 133 11.95 7.97 -7.33
CA GLY A 133 12.73 9.21 -7.40
C GLY A 133 12.03 10.40 -6.74
N GLY A 134 11.05 10.14 -5.86
CA GLY A 134 10.23 11.15 -5.22
C GLY A 134 9.11 11.73 -6.08
N TYR A 135 8.89 11.21 -7.29
CA TYR A 135 7.77 11.59 -8.14
C TYR A 135 6.49 10.85 -7.73
N ASP A 136 5.35 11.51 -7.90
CA ASP A 136 4.03 10.90 -7.84
C ASP A 136 3.22 11.17 -9.11
N CYS A 137 1.97 10.68 -9.14
CA CYS A 137 1.07 10.94 -10.27
C CYS A 137 0.80 12.45 -10.46
N VAL A 138 0.74 13.23 -9.39
CA VAL A 138 0.47 14.68 -9.44
C VAL A 138 1.62 15.42 -10.10
N ASP A 139 2.87 15.04 -9.82
CA ASP A 139 4.06 15.60 -10.47
C ASP A 139 4.08 15.36 -11.98
N LEU A 140 3.52 14.22 -12.42
CA LEU A 140 3.40 13.87 -13.83
C LEU A 140 2.18 14.51 -14.52
N GLY A 141 1.42 15.34 -13.81
CA GLY A 141 0.29 16.10 -14.34
C GLY A 141 -1.06 15.40 -14.26
N TYR A 142 -1.16 14.32 -13.50
CA TYR A 142 -2.42 13.67 -13.15
C TYR A 142 -3.03 14.32 -11.90
N VAL A 143 -4.27 13.98 -11.56
CA VAL A 143 -4.91 14.54 -10.35
C VAL A 143 -4.61 13.71 -9.10
N GLY A 144 -4.21 12.45 -9.26
CA GLY A 144 -3.94 11.57 -8.14
C GLY A 144 -3.71 10.14 -8.60
N GLY A 145 -3.90 9.19 -7.70
CA GLY A 145 -3.69 7.76 -7.93
C GLY A 145 -2.32 7.26 -7.47
N THR A 146 -1.99 6.04 -7.89
CA THR A 146 -0.76 5.36 -7.47
C THR A 146 0.18 5.25 -8.65
N LEU A 147 1.32 5.91 -8.55
CA LEU A 147 2.42 5.78 -9.51
C LEU A 147 3.17 4.47 -9.25
N ALA A 148 3.48 3.74 -10.30
CA ALA A 148 4.29 2.52 -10.22
C ALA A 148 5.52 2.64 -11.12
N CYS A 149 6.49 1.75 -10.89
CA CYS A 149 7.63 1.58 -11.77
C CYS A 149 7.46 0.29 -12.59
N ASP A 150 7.63 0.37 -13.90
CA ASP A 150 7.63 -0.82 -14.74
C ASP A 150 8.90 -1.66 -14.43
N PRO A 151 8.76 -2.94 -14.05
CA PRO A 151 9.86 -3.74 -13.54
C PRO A 151 10.85 -4.20 -14.61
N THR A 152 10.58 -3.92 -15.89
CA THR A 152 11.43 -4.34 -17.01
C THR A 152 12.11 -3.18 -17.71
N SER A 153 11.47 -2.02 -17.73
CA SER A 153 11.92 -0.82 -18.43
C SER A 153 12.38 0.29 -17.50
N CYS A 154 12.11 0.21 -16.19
CA CYS A 154 12.43 1.25 -15.20
C CYS A 154 11.93 2.63 -15.64
N THR A 155 10.74 2.62 -16.24
CA THR A 155 9.97 3.80 -16.61
C THR A 155 8.72 3.89 -15.76
N PHE A 156 8.21 5.10 -15.59
CA PHE A 156 6.96 5.32 -14.86
C PHE A 156 5.78 4.60 -15.52
N ASP A 157 5.13 3.72 -14.77
CA ASP A 157 3.84 3.14 -15.12
C ASP A 157 2.72 4.01 -14.52
N VAL A 158 2.10 4.80 -15.40
CA VAL A 158 1.01 5.72 -15.08
C VAL A 158 -0.37 5.08 -15.17
N SER A 159 -0.47 3.76 -15.38
CA SER A 159 -1.75 3.05 -15.49
C SER A 159 -2.60 3.14 -14.21
N GLY A 160 -1.96 3.32 -13.06
CA GLY A 160 -2.59 3.58 -11.76
C GLY A 160 -2.90 5.05 -11.47
N CYS A 161 -2.52 5.97 -12.35
CA CYS A 161 -2.78 7.41 -12.17
C CYS A 161 -4.19 7.79 -12.62
N LEU A 162 -4.81 8.69 -11.87
CA LEU A 162 -6.17 9.18 -12.09
C LEU A 162 -6.16 10.42 -12.97
N THR A 163 -7.02 10.45 -13.98
CA THR A 163 -7.18 11.59 -14.89
C THR A 163 -8.25 12.58 -14.42
N GLU A 164 -9.17 12.13 -13.57
CA GLU A 164 -10.23 12.92 -12.96
C GLU A 164 -10.32 12.56 -11.48
N ALA A 165 -10.74 13.51 -10.65
CA ALA A 165 -10.87 13.30 -9.20
C ALA A 165 -12.00 12.30 -8.91
N VAL A 166 -11.80 11.44 -7.92
CA VAL A 166 -12.67 10.32 -7.57
C VAL A 166 -13.20 10.52 -6.16
N CYS A 167 -14.34 11.18 -6.09
CA CYS A 167 -15.01 11.43 -4.83
C CYS A 167 -15.40 10.15 -4.08
N GLY A 168 -15.08 10.12 -2.79
CA GLY A 168 -15.38 9.04 -1.86
C GLY A 168 -14.25 8.02 -1.73
N ASN A 169 -13.03 8.35 -2.18
CA ASN A 169 -11.84 7.50 -2.03
C ASN A 169 -11.00 7.83 -0.77
N GLY A 170 -11.39 8.87 -0.02
CA GLY A 170 -10.74 9.32 1.21
C GLY A 170 -9.45 10.11 1.01
N ILE A 171 -9.15 10.56 -0.21
CA ILE A 171 -8.00 11.39 -0.54
C ILE A 171 -8.51 12.64 -1.24
N LYS A 172 -8.24 13.83 -0.69
CA LYS A 172 -8.66 15.08 -1.33
C LYS A 172 -7.79 15.40 -2.54
N GLU A 173 -8.31 15.13 -3.73
CA GLU A 173 -7.61 15.38 -4.98
C GLU A 173 -7.83 16.83 -5.48
N PRO A 174 -6.96 17.34 -6.37
CA PRO A 174 -7.17 18.62 -7.03
C PRO A 174 -8.52 18.66 -7.74
N GLY A 175 -9.38 19.60 -7.31
CA GLY A 175 -10.74 19.77 -7.84
C GLY A 175 -11.83 19.46 -6.81
N GLU A 176 -11.49 18.74 -5.74
CA GLU A 176 -12.38 18.46 -4.62
C GLU A 176 -12.23 19.48 -3.51
N GLN A 177 -13.32 19.75 -2.78
CA GLN A 177 -13.24 20.56 -1.56
C GLN A 177 -12.79 19.69 -0.38
N CYS A 178 -13.20 18.43 -0.37
CA CYS A 178 -12.91 17.42 0.65
C CYS A 178 -13.16 16.03 0.08
N ASP A 179 -12.65 14.99 0.73
CA ASP A 179 -13.08 13.59 0.51
C ASP A 179 -13.16 12.84 1.84
N GLY A 180 -14.37 12.43 2.23
CA GLY A 180 -14.60 11.78 3.52
C GLY A 180 -14.18 12.67 4.69
N ASP A 181 -13.19 12.21 5.46
CA ASP A 181 -12.59 12.95 6.58
C ASP A 181 -11.41 13.84 6.16
N ASP A 182 -10.91 13.70 4.93
CA ASP A 182 -9.90 14.60 4.38
C ASP A 182 -10.56 15.93 3.95
N LEU A 183 -10.69 16.83 4.92
CA LEU A 183 -11.22 18.18 4.70
C LEU A 183 -10.17 19.14 4.12
N GLY A 184 -8.97 18.67 3.78
CA GLY A 184 -7.86 19.53 3.32
C GLY A 184 -7.41 20.56 4.36
N GLY A 185 -7.61 20.26 5.64
CA GLY A 185 -7.30 21.16 6.75
C GLY A 185 -8.29 22.31 6.97
N PHE A 186 -9.39 22.36 6.23
CA PHE A 186 -10.46 23.33 6.46
C PHE A 186 -11.36 22.91 7.62
N ASP A 187 -11.80 23.89 8.40
CA ASP A 187 -12.84 23.72 9.41
C ASP A 187 -14.00 24.73 9.24
N CYS A 188 -14.97 24.69 10.15
CA CYS A 188 -16.09 25.64 10.14
C CYS A 188 -15.61 27.11 10.28
N VAL A 189 -14.52 27.36 11.00
CA VAL A 189 -13.98 28.70 11.24
C VAL A 189 -13.38 29.27 9.95
N ASP A 190 -12.69 28.45 9.16
CA ASP A 190 -12.16 28.84 7.84
C ASP A 190 -13.27 29.24 6.86
N LEU A 191 -14.45 28.63 6.99
CA LEU A 191 -15.65 28.97 6.21
C LEU A 191 -16.42 30.19 6.76
N GLY A 192 -15.95 30.79 7.85
CA GLY A 192 -16.53 32.00 8.44
C GLY A 192 -17.61 31.76 9.49
N TYR A 193 -17.70 30.55 10.06
CA TYR A 193 -18.55 30.24 11.20
C TYR A 193 -17.78 30.39 12.53
N ASP A 194 -18.48 30.42 13.67
CA ASP A 194 -17.84 30.54 14.98
C ASP A 194 -17.30 29.20 15.51
N GLY A 195 -17.80 28.08 14.96
CA GLY A 195 -17.33 26.72 15.27
C GLY A 195 -18.28 25.64 14.75
N GLY A 196 -18.03 24.39 15.13
CA GLY A 196 -18.86 23.23 14.79
C GLY A 196 -18.07 22.12 14.11
N GLU A 197 -18.81 21.17 13.52
CA GLU A 197 -18.24 20.06 12.75
C GLU A 197 -18.43 20.34 11.25
N LEU A 198 -17.34 20.33 10.49
CA LEU A 198 -17.41 20.43 9.04
C LEU A 198 -17.47 19.02 8.45
N LEU A 199 -18.44 18.75 7.59
CA LEU A 199 -18.62 17.46 6.94
C LEU A 199 -18.32 17.54 5.45
N CYS A 200 -17.95 16.40 4.86
CA CYS A 200 -17.85 16.26 3.42
C CYS A 200 -19.07 15.55 2.82
N HIS A 201 -19.57 16.00 1.68
CA HIS A 201 -20.66 15.31 1.00
C HIS A 201 -20.15 14.05 0.27
N PRO A 202 -20.72 12.85 0.53
CA PRO A 202 -20.15 11.58 0.11
C PRO A 202 -20.21 11.27 -1.40
N MET A 203 -20.90 12.09 -2.20
CA MET A 203 -21.11 11.86 -3.63
C MET A 203 -20.60 12.99 -4.53
N ASN A 204 -20.30 14.16 -3.96
CA ASN A 204 -19.89 15.31 -4.75
C ASN A 204 -18.80 16.16 -4.09
N CYS A 205 -18.21 15.68 -2.98
CA CYS A 205 -16.95 16.20 -2.42
C CYS A 205 -16.95 17.71 -2.22
N THR A 206 -18.11 18.23 -1.80
CA THR A 206 -18.32 19.60 -1.37
C THR A 206 -18.49 19.66 0.13
N PHE A 207 -18.05 20.77 0.73
CA PHE A 207 -18.28 21.04 2.14
C PHE A 207 -19.77 21.10 2.48
N VAL A 208 -20.12 20.52 3.63
CA VAL A 208 -21.45 20.51 4.21
C VAL A 208 -21.36 21.17 5.58
N ALA A 209 -21.70 22.46 5.64
CA ALA A 209 -21.61 23.29 6.85
C ALA A 209 -22.88 23.23 7.73
N VAL A 210 -23.69 22.17 7.66
CA VAL A 210 -24.96 22.08 8.39
C VAL A 210 -24.79 21.87 9.89
N GLN A 211 -23.62 21.41 10.34
CA GLN A 211 -23.23 21.28 11.76
C GLN A 211 -22.33 22.43 12.22
N CYS A 212 -22.06 23.42 11.36
CA CYS A 212 -21.40 24.66 11.75
C CYS A 212 -22.42 25.61 12.40
N TYR A 213 -22.00 26.37 13.42
CA TYR A 213 -22.84 27.32 14.14
C TYR A 213 -22.25 28.73 14.17
N ASN A 214 -23.12 29.71 14.38
CA ASN A 214 -22.77 31.09 14.69
C ASN A 214 -23.31 31.44 16.08
N GLY A 215 -22.49 32.04 16.92
CA GLY A 215 -22.77 32.36 18.32
C GLY A 215 -21.99 31.49 19.30
N PRO A 216 -22.27 31.63 20.62
CA PRO A 216 -21.62 30.80 21.63
C PRO A 216 -21.92 29.31 21.42
N PRO A 217 -20.99 28.40 21.79
CA PRO A 217 -21.17 26.97 21.60
C PRO A 217 -22.47 26.47 22.25
N PRO A 218 -23.24 25.60 21.57
CA PRO A 218 -24.43 24.98 22.15
C PRO A 218 -24.12 24.02 23.30
#